data_AF-A0A6I2V5R8-F1
#
_entry.id   AF-A0A6I2V5R8-F1
#
_cell.length_a   1.000
_cell.length_b   1.000
_cell.length_c   1.000
_cell.angle_alpha   90.00
_cell.angle_beta   90.00
_cell.angle_gamma   90.00
#
_symmetry.space_group_name_H-M   'P 1'
#
loop_
_entity.id
_entity.type
_entity.pdbx_description
1 polymer ?
#
loop_
_entity_poly.entity_id
_entity_poly.type
_entity_poly.pdbx_seq_one_letter_code
_entity_poly.pdbx_strand_id
1 'polypeptide(L)' 'GTPAAALLHVARTVTRRAERTTWHAIHSFGGGVNPLTAKYLNRLSDLLFVLARYVNKGVGDELWVPGANR' A
#
# COMPACT_ATOMS: atom_id res chain seq x y z
N GLY A 1 6.05 5.59 15.51
CA GLY A 1 6.59 6.12 14.24
C GLY A 1 6.29 7.61 14.08
N THR A 2 6.76 8.24 13.01
CA THR A 2 6.52 9.67 12.71
C THR A 2 5.16 9.94 12.04
N PRO A 3 4.59 11.15 12.12
CA PRO A 3 3.33 11.49 11.43
C PRO A 3 3.38 11.22 9.92
N ALA A 4 4.52 11.51 9.28
CA ALA A 4 4.73 11.25 7.86
C ALA A 4 4.72 9.74 7.54
N ALA A 5 5.39 8.91 8.34
CA ALA A 5 5.37 7.46 8.17
C ALA A 5 3.96 6.88 8.35
N ALA A 6 3.19 7.38 9.32
CA ALA A 6 1.80 6.98 9.54
C ALA A 6 0.92 7.31 8.33
N LEU A 7 1.03 8.53 7.78
CA LEU A 7 0.28 8.94 6.59
C LEU A 7 0.68 8.12 5.34
N LEU A 8 1.95 7.73 5.20
CA LEU A 8 2.40 6.83 4.13
C LEU A 8 1.80 5.42 4.26
N HIS A 9 1.67 4.90 5.48
CA HIS A 9 0.95 3.64 5.71
C HIS A 9 -0.55 3.76 5.39
N VAL A 10 -1.20 4.87 5.75
CA VAL A 10 -2.59 5.14 5.34
C VAL A 10 -2.70 5.18 3.82
N ALA A 11 -1.86 5.97 3.14
CA ALA A 11 -1.80 6.04 1.68
C ALA A 11 -1.61 4.66 1.05
N ARG A 12 -0.72 3.81 1.59
CA ARG A 12 -0.54 2.43 1.13
C ARG A 12 -1.83 1.63 1.18
N THR A 13 -2.59 1.69 2.28
CA THR A 13 -3.86 0.95 2.38
C THR A 13 -4.92 1.45 1.39
N VAL A 14 -4.96 2.76 1.14
CA VAL A 14 -5.83 3.38 0.12
C VAL A 14 -5.43 2.93 -1.28
N THR A 15 -4.14 2.93 -1.61
CA THR A 15 -3.61 2.44 -2.89
C THR A 15 -3.96 0.97 -3.11
N ARG A 16 -3.83 0.11 -2.09
CA ARG A 16 -4.25 -1.31 -2.21
C ARG A 16 -5.75 -1.47 -2.39
N ARG A 17 -6.57 -0.58 -1.80
CA ARG A 17 -8.02 -0.57 -2.05
C ARG A 17 -8.32 -0.17 -3.49
N ALA A 18 -7.67 0.88 -3.99
CA ALA A 18 -7.78 1.30 -5.39
C ALA A 18 -7.37 0.18 -6.35
N GLU A 19 -6.28 -0.54 -6.08
CA GLU A 19 -5.81 -1.69 -6.88
C GLU A 19 -6.90 -2.76 -7.04
N ARG A 20 -7.56 -3.16 -5.94
CA ARG A 20 -8.65 -4.14 -5.98
C ARG A 20 -9.84 -3.64 -6.79
N THR A 21 -10.20 -2.36 -6.64
CA THR A 21 -11.27 -1.75 -7.44
C THR A 21 -10.90 -1.71 -8.92
N THR A 22 -9.64 -1.44 -9.27
CA THR A 22 -9.16 -1.46 -10.66
C THR A 22 -9.22 -2.86 -11.25
N TRP A 23 -8.83 -3.90 -10.51
CA TRP A 23 -9.00 -5.28 -10.95
C TRP A 23 -10.46 -5.64 -11.19
N HIS A 24 -11.36 -5.25 -10.28
CA HIS A 24 -12.79 -5.44 -10.47
C HIS A 24 -13.29 -4.75 -11.74
N ALA A 25 -12.84 -3.53 -12.02
CA ALA A 25 -13.20 -2.81 -13.25
C ALA A 25 -12.64 -3.51 -14.51
N ILE A 26 -11.38 -3.95 -14.50
CA ILE A 26 -10.79 -4.71 -15.62
C ILE A 26 -11.61 -5.97 -15.91
N HIS A 27 -12.01 -6.73 -14.88
CA HIS A 27 -12.84 -7.91 -15.05
C HIS A 27 -14.25 -7.60 -15.55
N SER A 28 -14.84 -6.48 -15.11
CA SER A 28 -16.21 -6.09 -15.48
C SER A 28 -16.31 -5.53 -16.89
N PHE A 29 -15.26 -4.82 -17.36
CA PHE A 29 -15.29 -4.05 -18.61
C PHE A 29 -14.33 -4.56 -19.68
N GLY A 30 -13.62 -5.66 -19.43
CA GLY A 30 -12.72 -6.33 -20.39
C GLY A 30 -11.60 -5.42 -20.91
N GLY A 31 -11.82 -4.83 -22.09
CA GLY A 31 -10.86 -3.99 -22.81
C GLY A 31 -10.98 -2.48 -22.59
N GLY A 32 -12.01 -2.01 -21.86
CA GLY A 32 -12.20 -0.58 -21.59
C GLY A 32 -11.25 0.01 -20.53
N VAL A 33 -10.49 -0.85 -19.83
CA VAL A 33 -9.63 -0.45 -18.70
C VAL A 33 -8.23 -0.99 -18.92
N ASN A 34 -7.23 -0.10 -18.89
CA ASN A 34 -5.83 -0.48 -19.08
C ASN A 34 -5.29 -1.34 -17.91
N PRO A 35 -4.85 -2.59 -18.15
CA PRO A 35 -4.29 -3.45 -17.09
C PRO A 35 -3.02 -2.92 -16.44
N LEU A 36 -2.27 -2.03 -17.11
CA LEU A 36 -1.08 -1.41 -16.56
C LEU A 36 -1.39 -0.55 -15.33
N THR A 37 -2.60 0.01 -15.22
CA THR A 37 -3.02 0.80 -14.06
C THR A 37 -3.00 -0.05 -12.79
N ALA A 38 -3.54 -1.28 -12.83
CA ALA A 38 -3.52 -2.17 -11.68
C ALA A 38 -2.08 -2.58 -11.30
N LYS A 39 -1.23 -2.85 -12.31
CA LYS A 39 0.20 -3.17 -12.09
C LYS A 39 0.96 -2.00 -11.46
N TYR A 40 0.67 -0.77 -11.88
CA TYR A 40 1.25 0.44 -11.30
C TYR A 40 0.85 0.59 -9.83
N LEU A 41 -0.46 0.47 -9.51
CA LEU A 41 -0.95 0.57 -8.13
C LEU A 41 -0.32 -0.48 -7.21
N ASN A 42 -0.12 -1.71 -7.72
CA ASN A 42 0.60 -2.76 -7.00
C ASN A 42 2.03 -2.31 -6.63
N ARG A 43 2.82 -1.83 -7.60
CA ARG A 43 4.20 -1.34 -7.35
C ARG A 43 4.24 -0.09 -6.49
N LEU A 44 3.28 0.83 -6.65
CA LEU A 44 3.15 2.02 -5.82
C LEU A 44 2.93 1.64 -4.36
N SER A 45 2.12 0.62 -4.07
CA SER A 45 1.87 0.19 -2.70
C SER A 45 3.14 -0.32 -2.00
N ASP A 46 4.06 -0.94 -2.76
CA ASP A 46 5.37 -1.37 -2.27
C ASP A 46 6.30 -0.19 -2.03
N LEU A 47 6.35 0.77 -2.96
CA LEU A 47 7.10 2.01 -2.78
C LEU A 47 6.65 2.77 -1.52
N LEU A 48 5.34 2.89 -1.29
CA LEU A 48 4.80 3.57 -0.11
C LEU A 48 5.22 2.87 1.19
N PHE A 49 5.36 1.55 1.20
CA PHE A 49 5.91 0.83 2.36
C PHE A 49 7.39 1.13 2.58
N VAL A 50 8.19 1.12 1.52
CA VAL A 50 9.62 1.45 1.60
C VAL A 50 9.82 2.88 2.08
N LEU A 51 9.02 3.84 1.57
CA LEU A 51 9.07 5.24 1.99
C LEU A 51 8.64 5.41 3.44
N ALA A 52 7.59 4.71 3.89
CA ALA A 52 7.14 4.79 5.29
C ALA A 52 8.26 4.38 6.25
N ARG A 53 8.94 3.26 5.97
CA ARG A 53 10.09 2.78 6.76
C ARG A 53 11.31 3.70 6.64
N TYR A 54 11.57 4.23 5.45
CA TYR A 54 12.67 5.16 5.23
C TYR A 54 12.53 6.43 6.08
N VAL A 55 11.34 7.03 6.08
CA VAL A 55 11.05 8.23 6.88
C VAL A 55 11.03 7.93 8.38
N ASN A 56 10.72 6.68 8.77
CA ASN A 56 10.71 6.26 10.16
C ASN A 56 12.10 5.83 10.69
N LYS A 57 13.16 5.84 9.86
CA LYS A 57 14.52 5.37 10.24
C LYS A 57 15.07 6.01 11.52
N GLY A 58 14.78 7.29 11.77
CA GLY A 58 15.29 8.00 12.95
C GLY A 58 14.62 7.60 14.27
N VAL A 59 13.40 7.05 14.21
CA VAL A 59 12.62 6.63 15.40
C VAL A 59 12.61 5.10 15.55
N GLY A 60 12.76 4.37 14.45
CA GLY A 60 12.64 2.92 14.39
C GLY A 60 11.20 2.46 14.13
N ASP A 61 11.08 1.24 13.62
CA ASP A 61 9.80 0.55 13.39
C ASP A 61 9.53 -0.44 14.53
N GLU A 62 8.28 -0.51 14.98
CA GLU A 62 7.84 -1.56 15.90
C GLU A 62 7.54 -2.84 15.13
N LEU A 63 8.21 -3.93 15.50
CA LEU A 63 8.02 -5.22 14.86
C LEU A 63 6.82 -5.94 15.47
N TRP A 64 5.99 -6.51 14.60
CA TRP A 64 4.89 -7.36 15.02
C TRP A 64 5.44 -8.63 15.71
N VAL A 65 4.95 -8.92 16.92
CA VAL A 65 5.26 -10.15 17.67
C VAL A 65 4.07 -11.10 17.57
N PRO A 66 4.20 -12.24 16.86
CA PRO A 66 3.12 -13.21 16.73
C PRO A 66 2.66 -13.74 18.10
N GLY A 67 1.36 -13.67 18.38
CA GLY A 67 0.76 -14.23 19.60
C GLY A 67 0.91 -13.40 20.88
N ALA A 68 1.45 -12.17 20.81
CA ALA A 68 1.66 -11.34 21.99
C ALA A 68 0.36 -10.83 22.66
N ASN A 69 -0.76 -10.76 21.94
CA ASN A 69 -2.06 -10.30 22.43
C ASN A 69 -3.13 -11.40 22.31
N ARG A 70 -2.80 -12.64 22.67
CA ARG A 70 -3.72 -13.78 22.56
C ARG A 70 -4.45 -14.06 23.86
#